data_AF-A0A7C6LR32-F1
#
_entry.id   AF-A0A7C6LR32-F1
#
_cell.length_a   1.000
_cell.length_b   1.000
_cell.length_c   1.000
_cell.angle_alpha   90.00
_cell.angle_beta   90.00
_cell.angle_gamma   90.00
#
_symmetry.space_group_name_H-M   'P 1'
#
loop_
_entity.id
_entity.type
_entity.pdbx_description
1 polymer ?
#
loop_
_entity_poly.entity_id
_entity_poly.type
_entity_poly.pdbx_seq_one_letter_code
_entity_poly.pdbx_strand_id
1 'polypeptide(L)' 'MSATPSPRPEQTPQLTTPAGSTSADLSKAPLPTAATLRKRRSLPLQAARFVVFNARMMRMVLKGHSST' A
#
# COMPACT_ATOMS: atom_id res chain seq x y z
N MET A 1 27.95 -28.10 -34.75
CA MET A 1 28.43 -26.82 -34.16
C MET A 1 27.47 -26.47 -33.04
N SER A 2 27.86 -26.79 -31.81
CA SER A 2 26.99 -26.72 -30.62
C SER A 2 27.25 -25.39 -29.91
N ALA A 3 26.29 -24.47 -29.94
CA ALA A 3 26.38 -23.22 -29.20
C ALA A 3 25.81 -23.43 -27.79
N THR A 4 26.68 -23.49 -26.79
CA THR A 4 26.31 -23.41 -25.36
C THR A 4 25.77 -22.01 -25.07
N PRO A 5 24.52 -21.84 -24.60
CA PRO A 5 24.04 -20.53 -24.16
C PRO A 5 24.73 -20.16 -22.83
N SER A 6 25.37 -18.99 -22.79
CA SER A 6 25.97 -18.43 -21.57
C SER A 6 24.91 -18.22 -20.47
N PRO A 7 25.23 -18.47 -19.19
CA PRO A 7 24.31 -18.19 -18.09
C PRO A 7 24.11 -16.68 -17.96
N ARG A 8 22.84 -16.24 -18.00
CA ARG A 8 22.46 -14.84 -17.72
C ARG A 8 22.92 -14.49 -16.30
N PRO A 9 23.49 -13.30 -16.06
CA PRO A 9 23.76 -12.85 -14.70
C PRO A 9 22.43 -12.77 -13.94
N GLU A 10 22.38 -13.50 -12.82
CA GLU A 10 21.28 -13.52 -11.84
C GLU A 10 20.84 -12.07 -11.54
N GLN A 11 19.64 -11.70 -11.98
CA GLN A 11 19.03 -10.43 -11.64
C GLN A 11 18.58 -10.52 -10.18
N THR A 12 19.47 -10.16 -9.24
CA THR A 12 19.08 -9.96 -7.84
C THR A 12 17.96 -8.92 -7.82
N PRO A 13 16.85 -9.12 -7.09
CA PRO A 13 15.77 -8.14 -7.00
C PRO A 13 16.33 -6.83 -6.41
N GLN A 14 16.70 -5.90 -7.29
CA GLN A 14 17.21 -4.59 -6.91
C GLN A 14 16.01 -3.79 -6.41
N LEU A 15 15.93 -3.62 -5.09
CA LEU A 15 14.92 -2.81 -4.43
C LEU A 15 15.01 -1.41 -5.04
N THR A 16 14.04 -1.05 -5.89
CA THR A 16 14.07 0.20 -6.66
C THR A 16 13.97 1.37 -5.70
N THR A 17 15.14 1.87 -5.28
CA THR A 17 15.30 2.98 -4.38
C THR A 17 15.10 4.24 -5.22
N PRO A 18 14.02 5.03 -5.02
CA PRO A 18 13.78 6.20 -5.86
C PRO A 18 14.98 7.14 -5.78
N ALA A 19 15.47 7.58 -6.95
CA ALA A 19 16.64 8.45 -7.06
C ALA A 19 16.42 9.73 -6.25
N GLY A 20 17.13 9.85 -5.13
CA GLY A 20 16.97 10.94 -4.14
C GLY A 20 16.54 10.49 -2.74
N SER A 21 16.25 9.21 -2.51
CA SER A 21 16.01 8.71 -1.15
C SER A 21 17.32 8.54 -0.39
N THR A 22 17.62 9.52 0.46
CA THR A 22 18.49 9.26 1.60
C THR A 22 17.86 8.12 2.39
N SER A 23 18.64 7.09 2.71
CA SER A 23 18.21 6.07 3.66
C SER A 23 17.82 6.80 4.94
N ALA A 24 16.52 6.94 5.18
CA ALA A 24 16.03 7.65 6.35
C ALA A 24 16.60 6.94 7.58
N ASP A 25 17.30 7.66 8.44
CA ASP A 25 17.76 7.12 9.72
C ASP A 25 16.54 6.90 10.61
N LEU A 26 16.04 5.66 10.58
CA LEU A 26 14.87 5.22 11.33
C LEU A 26 15.20 4.91 12.80
N SER A 27 16.45 5.06 13.25
CA SER A 27 16.86 4.79 14.64
C SER A 27 16.16 5.70 15.65
N LYS A 28 15.74 6.88 15.23
CA LYS A 28 14.98 7.86 16.03
C LYS A 28 13.48 7.86 15.74
N ALA A 29 13.03 7.06 14.79
CA ALA A 29 11.61 6.98 14.49
C ALA A 29 10.88 6.41 15.73
N PRO A 30 9.78 7.02 16.18
CA PRO A 30 8.98 6.45 17.26
C PRO A 30 8.55 5.04 16.83
N LEU A 31 9.06 4.03 17.53
CA LEU A 31 8.74 2.63 17.23
C LEU A 31 7.21 2.48 17.27
N PRO A 32 6.59 1.89 16.24
CA PRO A 32 5.15 1.70 16.23
C PRO A 32 4.77 0.87 17.45
N THR A 33 4.08 1.49 18.40
CA THR A 33 3.59 0.80 19.58
C THR A 33 2.67 -0.34 19.16
N ALA A 34 2.62 -1.42 19.95
CA ALA A 34 1.74 -2.57 19.65
C ALA A 34 0.28 -2.14 19.40
N ALA A 35 -0.17 -1.07 20.04
CA ALA A 35 -1.48 -0.46 19.82
C ALA A 35 -1.65 0.11 18.39
N THR A 36 -0.63 0.78 17.85
CA THR A 36 -0.64 1.31 16.48
C THR A 36 -0.63 0.19 15.45
N LEU A 37 0.15 -0.86 15.72
CA LEU A 37 0.26 -2.04 14.85
C LEU A 37 -1.07 -2.83 14.81
N ARG A 38 -1.73 -3.00 15.96
CA ARG A 38 -3.06 -3.62 16.06
C ARG A 38 -4.15 -2.87 15.30
N LYS A 39 -4.16 -1.53 15.39
CA LYS A 39 -5.12 -0.70 14.63
C LYS A 39 -4.90 -0.78 13.11
N ARG A 40 -3.65 -0.92 12.66
CA ARG A 40 -3.34 -1.10 11.24
C ARG A 40 -3.76 -2.48 10.72
N ARG A 41 -3.68 -3.52 11.55
CA ARG A 41 -4.00 -4.92 11.18
C ARG A 41 -5.48 -5.28 11.35
N SER A 42 -6.30 -4.45 12.00
CA SER A 42 -7.70 -4.79 12.24
C SER A 42 -8.55 -4.66 10.97
N LEU A 43 -8.84 -5.81 10.35
CA LEU A 43 -9.78 -5.93 9.23
C LEU A 43 -11.18 -5.35 9.52
N PRO A 44 -11.74 -5.43 10.75
CA PRO A 44 -13.03 -4.80 11.05
C PRO A 44 -13.00 -3.28 10.88
N LEU A 45 -11.93 -2.60 11.30
CA LEU A 45 -11.80 -1.15 11.12
C LEU A 45 -11.63 -0.78 9.63
N GLN A 46 -10.93 -1.61 8.86
CA GLN A 46 -10.80 -1.41 7.41
C GLN A 46 -12.15 -1.59 6.70
N ALA A 47 -12.90 -2.64 7.05
CA ALA A 47 -14.22 -2.91 6.50
C ALA A 47 -15.22 -1.80 6.84
N ALA A 48 -15.25 -1.35 8.09
CA ALA A 48 -16.11 -0.24 8.51
C ALA A 48 -15.80 1.03 7.71
N ARG A 49 -14.51 1.38 7.56
CA ARG A 49 -14.09 2.55 6.78
C ARG A 49 -14.50 2.41 5.32
N PHE A 50 -14.29 1.25 4.71
CA PHE A 50 -14.73 0.95 3.35
C PHE A 50 -16.24 1.16 3.18
N VAL A 51 -17.06 0.56 4.05
CA VAL A 51 -18.53 0.68 3.99
C VAL A 51 -18.97 2.13 4.11
N VAL A 52 -18.43 2.89 5.07
CA VAL A 52 -18.79 4.30 5.29
C VAL A 52 -18.49 5.15 4.06
N PHE A 53 -17.31 4.99 3.45
CA PHE A 53 -16.93 5.74 2.25
C PHE A 53 -17.84 5.41 1.06
N ASN A 54 -18.07 4.12 0.81
CA ASN A 54 -18.94 3.68 -0.28
C ASN A 54 -20.40 4.14 -0.07
N ALA A 55 -20.94 4.03 1.14
CA ALA A 55 -22.29 4.50 1.47
C ALA A 55 -22.44 6.01 1.27
N ARG A 56 -21.41 6.78 1.62
CA ARG A 56 -21.42 8.24 1.43
C ARG A 56 -21.39 8.64 -0.05
N MET A 57 -20.66 7.88 -0.89
CA MET A 57 -20.72 8.06 -2.35
C MET A 57 -22.10 7.70 -2.89
N MET A 58 -22.65 6.55 -2.50
CA MET A 58 -24.00 6.15 -2.89
C MET A 58 -25.04 7.21 -2.50
N ARG A 59 -24.94 7.79 -1.30
CA ARG A 59 -25.82 8.90 -0.87
C ARG A 59 -25.70 10.12 -1.80
N MET A 60 -24.51 10.49 -2.24
CA MET A 60 -24.32 11.60 -3.17
C MET A 60 -24.93 11.28 -4.54
N VAL A 61 -24.75 10.04 -5.03
CA VAL A 61 -25.31 9.55 -6.28
C VAL A 61 -26.83 9.57 -6.22
N LEU A 62 -27.45 8.93 -5.22
CA LEU A 62 -28.90 8.89 -5.07
C LEU A 62 -29.50 10.30 -4.96
N LYS A 63 -28.88 11.19 -4.19
CA LYS A 63 -29.33 12.58 -4.05
C LYS A 63 -29.28 13.37 -5.36
N GLY A 64 -28.33 13.05 -6.26
CA GLY A 64 -28.27 13.62 -7.59
C GLY A 64 -29.38 13.13 -8.52
N HIS A 65 -29.81 11.88 -8.37
CA HIS A 65 -30.89 11.28 -9.19
C HIS A 65 -32.30 11.65 -8.71
N SER A 66 -32.47 12.05 -7.44
CA SER A 66 -33.76 12.49 -6.88
C SER A 66 -34.05 13.99 -7.07
N SER A 67 -33.17 14.73 -7.74
CA SER A 67 -33.28 16.19 -7.95
C SER A 67 -33.67 16.57 -9.39
N THR A 68 -34.04 15.60 -10.22
CA THR A 68 -34.61 15.78 -11.55
C THR A 68 -36.11 15.53 -11.53
#